data_AF-A0A5M9J7R4-F1
#
_entry.id   AF-A0A5M9J7R4-F1
#
_cell.length_a   1.000
_cell.length_b   1.000
_cell.length_c   1.000
_cell.angle_alpha   90.00
_cell.angle_beta   90.00
_cell.angle_gamma   90.00
#
_symmetry.space_group_name_H-M   'P 1'
#
loop_
_entity.id
_entity.type
_entity.pdbx_description
1 polymer ?
#
loop_
_entity_poly.entity_id
_entity_poly.type
_entity_poly.pdbx_seq_one_letter_code
_entity_poly.pdbx_strand_id
1 'polypeptide(L)'
;MTSPTILDMCMAPGGFLATTLNLNPRARALGFSLPISEGGHKVLLPTGPNVTLRFLDITMLAADMGIAEIPAEHPEAERFLSQQLDPGQLFELVLCDGQVLRTHSRAAYREKREARRLSVTQLAIGLEHVKIGGTMIVLLHQVEATDTVSLLYRFNKFSSVEFFKPTRHHTKRSSFYMIATNIQSQHCEAILAVEMWKKQWKVATFGTDEEYKELRAACLNEEEVLGEFGTELVRLGRKVWGIQAKAL
;
A
#
# COMPACT_ATOMS: atom_id res chain seq x y z
N MET A 1 12.17 23.43 13.92
CA MET A 1 12.04 22.50 12.77
C MET A 1 11.36 21.25 13.28
N THR A 2 10.23 20.85 12.70
CA THR A 2 9.53 19.61 13.06
C THR A 2 10.33 18.40 12.60
N SER A 3 10.47 17.38 13.45
CA SER A 3 11.08 16.10 13.06
C SER A 3 10.29 15.44 11.94
N PRO A 4 10.92 14.94 10.87
CA PRO A 4 10.22 14.18 9.83
C PRO A 4 9.53 12.96 10.41
N THR A 5 8.39 12.59 9.84
CA THR A 5 7.55 11.49 10.28
C THR A 5 7.38 10.44 9.19
N ILE A 6 7.39 9.18 9.60
CA ILE A 6 7.38 8.01 8.71
C ILE A 6 6.24 7.08 9.12
N LEU A 7 5.48 6.57 8.16
CA LEU A 7 4.52 5.49 8.35
C LEU A 7 5.01 4.24 7.62
N ASP A 8 5.06 3.10 8.31
CA ASP A 8 5.34 1.79 7.71
C ASP A 8 4.23 0.81 8.08
N MET A 9 3.38 0.49 7.10
CA MET A 9 2.15 -0.28 7.35
C MET A 9 2.36 -1.80 7.39
N CYS A 10 3.55 -2.28 7.03
CA CYS A 10 3.91 -3.70 7.06
C CYS A 10 5.37 -3.84 7.51
N MET A 11 5.67 -3.26 8.68
CA MET A 11 7.01 -2.92 9.10
C MET A 11 7.91 -4.13 9.35
N ALA A 12 7.42 -5.17 10.03
CA ALA A 12 8.23 -6.32 10.38
C ALA A 12 8.82 -7.00 9.12
N PRO A 13 10.14 -7.30 9.09
CA PRO A 13 11.08 -7.31 10.22
C PRO A 13 11.72 -5.95 10.57
N GLY A 14 11.52 -4.91 9.77
CA GLY A 14 11.92 -3.53 10.06
C GLY A 14 13.11 -2.99 9.29
N GLY A 15 13.54 -3.67 8.21
CA GLY A 15 14.71 -3.28 7.43
C GLY A 15 14.61 -1.88 6.80
N PHE A 16 13.43 -1.51 6.30
CA PHE A 16 13.21 -0.17 5.75
C PHE A 16 13.30 0.90 6.82
N LEU A 17 12.57 0.76 7.93
CA LEU A 17 12.67 1.71 9.04
C LEU A 17 14.07 1.80 9.63
N ALA A 18 14.78 0.67 9.77
CA ALA A 18 16.17 0.70 10.23
C ALA A 18 17.04 1.56 9.31
N THR A 19 16.86 1.42 7.99
CA THR A 19 17.60 2.20 7.00
C THR A 19 17.23 3.68 7.05
N THR A 20 15.93 4.02 7.10
CA THR A 20 15.47 5.41 7.10
C THR A 20 15.85 6.15 8.39
N LEU A 21 15.80 5.47 9.54
CA LEU A 21 16.21 6.04 10.83
C LEU A 21 17.72 6.19 10.93
N ASN A 22 18.51 5.30 10.32
CA ASN A 22 19.96 5.48 10.23
C ASN A 22 20.34 6.69 9.38
N LEU A 23 19.62 6.92 8.26
CA LEU A 23 19.82 8.09 7.41
C LEU A 23 19.32 9.38 8.07
N ASN A 24 18.26 9.31 8.89
CA ASN A 24 17.71 10.44 9.60
C ASN A 24 17.35 10.10 11.05
N PRO A 25 18.31 10.17 11.98
CA PRO A 25 18.11 9.79 13.38
C PRO A 25 17.07 10.63 14.13
N ARG A 26 16.73 11.82 13.61
CA ARG A 26 15.72 12.71 14.21
C ARG A 26 14.29 12.39 13.75
N ALA A 27 14.12 11.51 12.76
CA ALA A 27 12.81 11.12 12.29
C ALA A 27 12.05 10.32 13.35
N ARG A 28 10.72 10.42 13.32
CA ARG A 28 9.79 9.64 14.14
C ARG A 28 9.04 8.66 13.25
N ALA A 29 8.94 7.40 13.65
CA ALA A 29 8.26 6.39 12.86
C ALA A 29 7.05 5.82 13.61
N LEU A 30 5.96 5.62 12.87
CA LEU A 30 4.85 4.77 13.26
C LEU A 30 4.88 3.51 12.39
N GLY A 31 5.00 2.35 13.02
CA GLY A 31 4.99 1.05 12.35
C GLY A 31 3.74 0.25 12.73
N PHE A 32 3.11 -0.36 11.74
CA PHE A 32 2.14 -1.44 11.92
C PHE A 32 2.76 -2.76 11.51
N SER A 33 2.44 -3.83 12.24
CA SER A 33 2.92 -5.17 11.92
C SER A 33 1.90 -6.21 12.31
N LEU A 34 1.70 -7.22 11.47
CA LEU A 34 0.85 -8.34 11.82
C LEU A 34 1.45 -9.07 13.04
N PRO A 35 0.65 -9.46 14.05
CA PRO A 35 1.14 -10.27 15.16
C PRO A 35 1.73 -11.60 14.68
N ILE A 36 2.77 -12.10 15.36
CA ILE A 36 3.38 -13.41 15.03
C ILE A 36 2.36 -14.54 15.12
N SER A 37 1.45 -14.48 16.10
CA SER A 37 0.34 -15.43 16.28
C SER A 37 -0.61 -15.49 15.08
N GLU A 38 -0.64 -14.46 14.24
CA GLU A 38 -1.48 -14.38 13.03
C GLU A 38 -0.67 -14.58 11.73
N GLY A 39 0.58 -15.04 11.87
CA GLY A 39 1.50 -15.29 10.76
C GLY A 39 2.41 -14.10 10.42
N GLY A 40 2.51 -13.10 11.28
CA GLY A 40 3.45 -12.00 11.14
C GLY A 40 4.90 -12.41 11.41
N HIS A 41 5.84 -11.53 11.04
CA HIS A 41 7.26 -11.74 11.25
C HIS A 41 7.74 -11.20 12.60
N LYS A 42 8.82 -11.79 13.13
CA LYS A 42 9.53 -11.22 14.28
C LYS A 42 10.11 -9.86 13.90
N VAL A 43 9.88 -8.87 14.75
CA VAL A 43 10.49 -7.54 14.62
C VAL A 43 11.96 -7.61 15.01
N LEU A 44 12.82 -7.13 14.11
CA LEU A 44 14.27 -7.06 14.28
C LEU A 44 14.76 -5.61 14.40
N LEU A 45 13.88 -4.63 14.20
CA LEU A 45 14.18 -3.22 14.46
C LEU A 45 14.47 -3.01 15.95
N PRO A 46 15.61 -2.41 16.33
CA PRO A 46 15.89 -2.07 17.72
C PRO A 46 14.83 -1.11 18.27
N THR A 47 14.46 -1.31 19.54
CA THR A 47 13.55 -0.40 20.23
C THR A 47 14.22 0.97 20.41
N GLY A 48 13.51 2.03 20.03
CA GLY A 48 13.98 3.41 20.19
C GLY A 48 12.83 4.35 20.56
N PRO A 49 13.11 5.47 21.24
CA PRO A 49 12.07 6.41 21.70
C PRO A 49 11.35 7.13 20.54
N ASN A 50 11.93 7.10 19.34
CA ASN A 50 11.39 7.70 18.12
C ASN A 50 10.60 6.70 17.25
N VAL A 51 10.35 5.48 17.74
CA VAL A 51 9.57 4.46 17.02
C VAL A 51 8.37 4.03 17.86
N THR A 52 7.18 4.24 17.33
CA THR A 52 5.94 3.65 17.85
C THR A 52 5.58 2.46 16.99
N LEU A 53 5.46 1.28 17.60
CA LEU A 53 5.05 0.07 16.91
C LEU A 53 3.71 -0.43 17.46
N ARG A 54 2.78 -0.76 16.57
CA ARG A 54 1.51 -1.43 16.92
C ARG A 54 1.40 -2.77 16.19
N PHE A 55 0.99 -3.80 16.93
CA PHE A 55 0.72 -5.11 16.35
C PHE A 55 -0.76 -5.24 16.01
N LEU A 56 -1.08 -5.26 14.73
CA LEU A 56 -2.45 -5.30 14.21
C LEU A 56 -2.50 -5.80 12.76
N ASP A 57 -3.66 -6.32 12.34
CA ASP A 57 -3.97 -6.62 10.94
C ASP A 57 -4.53 -5.34 10.29
N ILE A 58 -3.74 -4.71 9.41
CA ILE A 58 -4.18 -3.47 8.74
C ILE A 58 -5.44 -3.68 7.90
N THR A 59 -5.71 -4.90 7.42
CA THR A 59 -6.93 -5.19 6.66
C THR A 59 -8.20 -5.11 7.49
N MET A 60 -8.07 -5.00 8.82
CA MET A 60 -9.16 -4.90 9.79
C MET A 60 -9.38 -3.45 10.28
N LEU A 61 -8.69 -2.45 9.73
CA LEU A 61 -8.82 -1.03 10.07
C LEU A 61 -10.10 -0.40 9.50
N ALA A 62 -11.27 -0.89 9.90
CA ALA A 62 -12.54 -0.44 9.33
C ALA A 62 -12.79 1.05 9.52
N ALA A 63 -12.50 1.58 10.72
CA ALA A 63 -12.71 2.99 11.03
C ALA A 63 -11.81 3.90 10.18
N ASP A 64 -10.52 3.59 10.04
CA ASP A 64 -9.60 4.34 9.17
C ASP A 64 -10.00 4.18 7.67
N MET A 65 -10.64 3.06 7.31
CA MET A 65 -11.23 2.84 5.98
C MET A 65 -12.62 3.48 5.80
N GLY A 66 -13.10 4.27 6.76
CA GLY A 66 -14.34 5.05 6.67
C GLY A 66 -15.62 4.26 6.99
N ILE A 67 -15.52 3.12 7.66
CA ILE A 67 -16.66 2.32 8.11
C ILE A 67 -16.82 2.46 9.63
N ALA A 68 -17.88 3.14 10.04
CA ALA A 68 -18.21 3.34 11.45
C ALA A 68 -18.98 2.16 12.06
N GLU A 69 -19.82 1.50 11.26
CA GLU A 69 -20.69 0.42 11.72
C GLU A 69 -20.42 -0.85 10.91
N ILE A 70 -20.13 -1.93 11.63
CA ILE A 70 -19.91 -3.26 11.06
C ILE A 70 -21.21 -4.05 11.13
N PRO A 71 -21.63 -4.73 10.05
CA PRO A 71 -22.81 -5.60 10.10
C PRO A 71 -22.66 -6.67 11.20
N ALA A 72 -23.69 -6.81 12.04
CA ALA A 72 -23.65 -7.71 13.21
C ALA A 72 -23.54 -9.20 12.80
N GLU A 73 -24.05 -9.53 11.62
CA GLU A 73 -23.99 -10.85 11.00
C GLU A 73 -22.62 -11.19 10.40
N HIS A 74 -21.69 -10.23 10.34
CA HIS A 74 -20.37 -10.48 9.78
C HIS A 74 -19.57 -11.42 10.70
N PRO A 75 -18.96 -12.51 10.17
CA PRO A 75 -18.34 -13.56 10.99
C PRO A 75 -17.16 -13.08 11.84
N GLU A 76 -16.53 -11.97 11.45
CA GLU A 76 -15.43 -11.33 12.19
C GLU A 76 -15.81 -9.92 12.70
N ALA A 77 -17.09 -9.63 12.96
CA ALA A 77 -17.57 -8.28 13.31
C ALA A 77 -16.77 -7.64 14.49
N GLU A 78 -16.51 -8.42 15.53
CA GLU A 78 -15.78 -7.97 16.72
C GLU A 78 -14.26 -7.81 16.51
N ARG A 79 -13.71 -8.30 15.38
CA ARG A 79 -12.27 -8.21 15.08
C ARG A 79 -11.88 -6.93 14.36
N PHE A 80 -12.84 -6.16 13.85
CA PHE A 80 -12.54 -4.87 13.22
C PHE A 80 -12.09 -3.87 14.27
N LEU A 81 -11.12 -3.05 13.86
CA LEU A 81 -10.39 -2.16 14.75
C LEU A 81 -11.03 -0.77 14.75
N SER A 82 -11.04 -0.16 15.93
CA SER A 82 -11.27 1.28 16.06
C SER A 82 -10.13 2.06 15.39
N GLN A 83 -10.39 3.33 15.12
CA GLN A 83 -9.47 4.24 14.45
C GLN A 83 -8.06 4.19 15.05
N GLN A 84 -7.05 4.03 14.20
CA GLN A 84 -5.64 3.95 14.60
C GLN A 84 -4.86 5.21 14.25
N LEU A 85 -5.28 5.96 13.23
CA LEU A 85 -4.62 7.17 12.77
C LEU A 85 -5.55 8.37 12.98
N ASP A 86 -5.03 9.46 13.58
CA ASP A 86 -5.84 10.68 13.70
C ASP A 86 -6.10 11.27 12.30
N PRO A 87 -7.27 11.88 12.01
CA PRO A 87 -7.60 12.32 10.66
C PRO A 87 -6.66 13.41 10.11
N GLY A 88 -5.96 14.12 11.00
CA GLY A 88 -4.93 15.12 10.65
C GLY A 88 -3.49 14.62 10.77
N GLN A 89 -3.27 13.35 11.09
CA GLN A 89 -1.92 12.80 11.23
C GLN A 89 -1.32 12.56 9.84
N LEU A 90 -0.31 13.35 9.48
CA LEU A 90 0.32 13.26 8.16
C LEU A 90 1.81 12.90 8.27
N PHE A 91 2.29 12.16 7.27
CA PHE A 91 3.66 11.62 7.19
C PHE A 91 4.41 12.16 5.96
N GLU A 92 5.70 12.43 6.12
CA GLU A 92 6.59 12.82 5.02
C GLU A 92 6.95 11.62 4.12
N LEU A 93 7.04 10.43 4.72
CA LEU A 93 7.35 9.18 4.02
C LEU A 93 6.38 8.08 4.46
N VAL A 94 5.78 7.41 3.48
CA VAL A 94 4.93 6.24 3.70
C VAL A 94 5.52 5.04 2.96
N LEU A 95 5.60 3.91 3.65
CA LEU A 95 6.11 2.64 3.14
C LEU A 95 4.96 1.62 3.05
N CYS A 96 4.77 1.08 1.85
CA CYS A 96 3.74 0.10 1.52
C CYS A 96 4.39 -1.15 0.91
N ASP A 97 4.90 -2.06 1.75
CA ASP A 97 5.60 -3.28 1.34
C ASP A 97 4.87 -4.58 1.74
N GLY A 98 3.61 -4.47 2.16
CA GLY A 98 2.82 -5.61 2.60
C GLY A 98 2.46 -6.58 1.50
N GLN A 99 2.72 -7.87 1.73
CA GLN A 99 2.24 -8.98 0.90
C GLN A 99 1.50 -10.02 1.73
N VAL A 100 0.50 -10.67 1.12
CA VAL A 100 -0.11 -11.88 1.67
C VAL A 100 0.84 -13.06 1.45
N LEU A 101 1.13 -13.80 2.51
CA LEU A 101 1.99 -14.97 2.43
C LEU A 101 1.13 -16.23 2.30
N ARG A 102 1.65 -17.23 1.57
CA ARG A 102 0.97 -18.54 1.40
C ARG A 102 0.76 -19.30 2.72
N THR A 103 1.53 -18.96 3.75
CA THR A 103 1.47 -19.58 5.08
C THR A 103 0.39 -18.98 5.98
N HIS A 104 -0.28 -17.91 5.54
CA HIS A 104 -1.30 -17.25 6.32
C HIS A 104 -2.62 -18.04 6.28
N SER A 105 -3.10 -18.45 7.46
CA SER A 105 -4.47 -18.93 7.60
C SER A 105 -5.43 -17.73 7.57
N ARG A 106 -6.48 -17.81 6.74
CA ARG A 106 -7.45 -16.73 6.54
C ARG A 106 -8.86 -17.29 6.53
N ALA A 107 -9.83 -16.46 6.96
CA ALA A 107 -11.22 -16.82 6.91
C ALA A 107 -11.71 -16.96 5.46
N ALA A 108 -12.57 -17.95 5.22
CA ALA A 108 -12.99 -18.34 3.87
C ALA A 108 -13.60 -17.19 3.05
N TYR A 109 -14.33 -16.27 3.70
CA TYR A 109 -14.97 -15.14 3.03
C TYR A 109 -13.95 -14.16 2.41
N ARG A 110 -12.75 -14.04 2.99
CA ARG A 110 -11.73 -13.08 2.56
C ARG A 110 -10.52 -13.68 1.87
N GLU A 111 -10.28 -14.98 1.99
CA GLU A 111 -9.07 -15.64 1.48
C GLU A 111 -8.73 -15.25 0.03
N LYS A 112 -9.72 -15.34 -0.88
CA LYS A 112 -9.53 -15.02 -2.31
C LYS A 112 -9.36 -13.52 -2.59
N ARG A 113 -9.74 -12.66 -1.65
CA ARG A 113 -9.75 -11.20 -1.79
C ARG A 113 -8.68 -10.52 -0.95
N GLU A 114 -7.96 -11.28 -0.13
CA GLU A 114 -7.07 -10.73 0.90
C GLU A 114 -5.92 -9.93 0.31
N ALA A 115 -5.33 -10.41 -0.79
CA ALA A 115 -4.28 -9.66 -1.48
C ALA A 115 -4.80 -8.27 -1.92
N ARG A 116 -6.04 -8.21 -2.42
CA ARG A 116 -6.66 -6.93 -2.78
C ARG A 116 -6.92 -6.08 -1.54
N ARG A 117 -7.55 -6.64 -0.49
CA ARG A 117 -7.83 -5.94 0.77
C ARG A 117 -6.55 -5.31 1.34
N LEU A 118 -5.45 -6.06 1.36
CA LEU A 118 -4.16 -5.59 1.84
C LEU A 118 -3.59 -4.45 0.98
N SER A 119 -3.57 -4.60 -0.35
CA SER A 119 -3.06 -3.56 -1.24
C SER A 119 -3.87 -2.27 -1.16
N VAL A 120 -5.21 -2.34 -1.23
CA VAL A 120 -6.05 -1.13 -1.20
C VAL A 120 -6.05 -0.44 0.15
N THR A 121 -5.87 -1.19 1.25
CA THR A 121 -5.70 -0.60 2.58
C THR A 121 -4.42 0.25 2.63
N GLN A 122 -3.30 -0.32 2.19
CA GLN A 122 -2.02 0.39 2.15
C GLN A 122 -2.07 1.62 1.23
N LEU A 123 -2.75 1.52 0.10
CA LEU A 123 -2.88 2.64 -0.84
C LEU A 123 -3.79 3.75 -0.29
N ALA A 124 -4.97 3.39 0.24
CA ALA A 124 -5.93 4.35 0.78
C ALA A 124 -5.37 5.11 1.98
N ILE A 125 -4.94 4.37 3.01
CA ILE A 125 -4.37 4.97 4.22
C ILE A 125 -3.08 5.71 3.87
N GLY A 126 -2.23 5.12 3.03
CA GLY A 126 -0.97 5.75 2.67
C GLY A 126 -1.13 7.08 1.94
N LEU A 127 -2.05 7.18 0.97
CA LEU A 127 -2.29 8.41 0.23
C LEU A 127 -3.08 9.45 1.05
N GLU A 128 -4.01 9.01 1.90
CA GLU A 128 -4.76 9.89 2.79
C GLU A 128 -3.86 10.55 3.85
N HIS A 129 -2.85 9.81 4.34
CA HIS A 129 -1.97 10.27 5.40
C HIS A 129 -0.59 10.75 4.91
N VAL A 130 -0.33 10.85 3.60
CA VAL A 130 0.91 11.47 3.10
C VAL A 130 0.77 12.98 3.00
N LYS A 131 1.78 13.72 3.47
CA LYS A 131 1.84 15.18 3.34
C LYS A 131 1.87 15.59 1.88
N ILE A 132 1.36 16.78 1.59
CA ILE A 132 1.63 17.45 0.31
C ILE A 132 3.15 17.60 0.15
N GLY A 133 3.66 17.21 -1.02
CA GLY A 133 5.10 17.15 -1.31
C GLY A 133 5.81 15.90 -0.76
N GLY A 134 5.09 15.05 -0.01
CA GLY A 134 5.62 13.83 0.60
C GLY A 134 5.90 12.71 -0.39
N THR A 135 6.32 11.57 0.15
CA THR A 135 6.74 10.40 -0.64
C THR A 135 6.01 9.13 -0.20
N MET A 136 5.59 8.32 -1.17
CA MET A 136 5.14 6.95 -0.97
C MET A 136 6.08 5.99 -1.71
N ILE A 137 6.53 4.94 -1.02
CA ILE A 137 7.25 3.82 -1.64
C ILE A 137 6.33 2.60 -1.57
N VAL A 138 5.97 2.07 -2.74
CA VAL A 138 4.96 1.02 -2.86
C VAL A 138 5.52 -0.17 -3.62
N LEU A 139 5.44 -1.34 -3.02
CA LEU A 139 5.80 -2.60 -3.65
C LEU A 139 4.72 -3.04 -4.64
N LEU A 140 5.12 -3.21 -5.89
CA LEU A 140 4.27 -3.63 -7.00
C LEU A 140 4.86 -4.84 -7.73
N HIS A 141 4.05 -5.48 -8.56
CA HIS A 141 4.43 -6.66 -9.34
C HIS A 141 3.96 -6.48 -10.77
N GLN A 142 4.76 -6.94 -11.73
CA GLN A 142 4.43 -6.93 -13.17
C GLN A 142 4.04 -5.53 -13.65
N VAL A 143 5.02 -4.79 -14.17
CA VAL A 143 4.79 -3.41 -14.65
C VAL A 143 3.66 -3.34 -15.67
N GLU A 144 3.56 -4.38 -16.51
CA GLU A 144 2.60 -4.53 -17.60
C GLU A 144 1.21 -5.03 -17.18
N ALA A 145 1.00 -5.44 -15.92
CA ALA A 145 -0.31 -5.92 -15.48
C ALA A 145 -1.34 -4.78 -15.44
N THR A 146 -2.57 -5.02 -15.91
CA THR A 146 -3.63 -4.00 -16.04
C THR A 146 -3.89 -3.23 -14.73
N ASP A 147 -3.96 -3.93 -13.60
CA ASP A 147 -4.14 -3.31 -12.27
C ASP A 147 -2.95 -2.40 -11.91
N THR A 148 -1.73 -2.83 -12.22
CA THR A 148 -0.49 -2.07 -11.97
C THR A 148 -0.43 -0.84 -12.86
N VAL A 149 -0.67 -0.98 -14.17
CA VAL A 149 -0.70 0.14 -15.12
C VAL A 149 -1.74 1.18 -14.72
N SER A 150 -2.95 0.73 -14.35
CA SER A 150 -4.02 1.62 -13.88
C SER A 150 -3.62 2.41 -12.64
N LEU A 151 -2.93 1.76 -11.70
CA LEU A 151 -2.42 2.42 -10.50
C LEU A 151 -1.35 3.46 -10.84
N LEU A 152 -0.38 3.09 -11.66
CA LEU A 152 0.73 3.95 -12.09
C LEU A 152 0.23 5.19 -12.82
N TYR A 153 -0.73 5.01 -13.74
CA TYR A 153 -1.36 6.11 -14.46
C TYR A 153 -2.04 7.10 -13.52
N ARG A 154 -2.79 6.61 -12.52
CA ARG A 154 -3.43 7.46 -11.50
C ARG A 154 -2.40 8.26 -10.71
N PHE A 155 -1.36 7.61 -10.19
CA PHE A 155 -0.29 8.30 -9.45
C PHE A 155 0.42 9.36 -10.30
N ASN A 156 0.58 9.12 -11.60
CA ASN A 156 1.20 10.10 -12.51
C ASN A 156 0.40 11.41 -12.63
N LYS A 157 -0.90 11.42 -12.33
CA LYS A 157 -1.74 12.63 -12.36
C LYS A 157 -1.49 13.59 -11.19
N PHE A 158 -0.95 13.10 -10.07
CA PHE A 158 -0.83 13.88 -8.83
C PHE A 158 0.53 13.73 -8.14
N SER A 159 1.51 13.08 -8.77
CA SER A 159 2.84 12.87 -8.20
C SER A 159 3.89 12.68 -9.30
N SER A 160 5.16 12.79 -8.94
CA SER A 160 6.28 12.38 -9.78
C SER A 160 6.64 10.93 -9.49
N VAL A 161 6.56 10.08 -10.50
CA VAL A 161 6.68 8.63 -10.37
C VAL A 161 8.00 8.11 -10.95
N GLU A 162 8.73 7.32 -10.18
CA GLU A 162 9.89 6.55 -10.63
C GLU A 162 9.80 5.07 -10.24
N PHE A 163 10.46 4.18 -11.00
CA PHE A 163 10.52 2.75 -10.67
C PHE A 163 11.90 2.34 -10.19
N PHE A 164 11.92 1.52 -9.14
CA PHE A 164 13.12 0.91 -8.61
C PHE A 164 13.00 -0.61 -8.57
N LYS A 165 13.93 -1.29 -9.25
CA LYS A 165 14.08 -2.75 -9.15
C LYS A 165 15.44 -3.08 -8.52
N PRO A 166 15.48 -3.82 -7.41
CA PRO A 166 16.74 -4.25 -6.82
C PRO A 166 17.53 -5.19 -7.73
N THR A 167 18.85 -5.00 -7.79
CA THR A 167 19.77 -5.78 -8.64
C THR A 167 20.44 -6.96 -7.92
N ARG A 168 20.32 -7.03 -6.58
CA ARG A 168 20.96 -8.07 -5.75
C ARG A 168 19.99 -9.13 -5.26
N HIS A 169 18.80 -8.72 -4.84
CA HIS A 169 17.77 -9.59 -4.30
C HIS A 169 16.50 -9.46 -5.13
N HIS A 170 15.73 -10.54 -5.24
CA HIS A 170 14.46 -10.58 -5.99
C HIS A 170 14.56 -10.16 -7.47
N THR A 171 15.76 -10.16 -8.05
CA THR A 171 16.01 -9.68 -9.42
C THR A 171 15.24 -10.50 -10.47
N LYS A 172 15.11 -11.81 -10.24
CA LYS A 172 14.29 -12.72 -11.09
C LYS A 172 12.77 -12.60 -10.86
N ARG A 173 12.34 -12.04 -9.72
CA ARG A 173 10.91 -11.91 -9.39
C ARG A 173 10.31 -10.74 -10.18
N SER A 174 8.99 -10.74 -10.38
CA SER A 174 8.28 -9.63 -11.00
C SER A 174 8.12 -8.39 -10.12
N SER A 175 8.56 -8.47 -8.86
CA SER A 175 8.47 -7.38 -7.89
C SER A 175 9.38 -6.20 -8.27
N PHE A 176 8.88 -4.99 -8.03
CA PHE A 176 9.58 -3.71 -8.13
C PHE A 176 8.91 -2.71 -7.19
N TYR A 177 9.52 -1.55 -6.98
CA TYR A 177 8.95 -0.47 -6.20
C TYR A 177 8.57 0.69 -7.10
N MET A 178 7.35 1.20 -6.91
CA MET A 178 6.99 2.55 -7.31
C MET A 178 7.45 3.52 -6.23
N ILE A 179 8.15 4.58 -6.63
CA ILE A 179 8.54 5.70 -5.79
C ILE A 179 7.74 6.89 -6.29
N ALA A 180 6.70 7.27 -5.57
CA ALA A 180 5.89 8.44 -5.85
C ALA A 180 6.34 9.59 -4.94
N THR A 181 6.84 10.67 -5.52
CA THR A 181 7.35 11.85 -4.81
C THR A 181 6.54 13.09 -5.18
N ASN A 182 6.72 14.17 -4.42
CA ASN A 182 6.00 15.43 -4.63
C ASN A 182 4.47 15.23 -4.71
N ILE A 183 3.95 14.34 -3.85
CA ILE A 183 2.55 13.94 -3.89
C ILE A 183 1.65 15.14 -3.58
N GLN A 184 0.70 15.41 -4.46
CA GLN A 184 -0.36 16.40 -4.25
C GLN A 184 -1.59 15.69 -3.66
N SER A 185 -1.55 15.34 -2.38
CA SER A 185 -2.59 14.50 -1.75
C SER A 185 -3.99 15.14 -1.72
N GLN A 186 -4.08 16.45 -1.87
CA GLN A 186 -5.36 17.18 -2.01
C GLN A 186 -5.81 17.39 -3.47
N HIS A 187 -5.07 16.87 -4.45
CA HIS A 187 -5.50 16.89 -5.84
C HIS A 187 -6.77 16.04 -6.03
N CYS A 188 -7.70 16.45 -6.91
CA CYS A 188 -8.97 15.76 -7.10
C CYS A 188 -8.79 14.27 -7.43
N GLU A 189 -7.86 13.93 -8.31
CA GLU A 189 -7.53 12.54 -8.67
C GLU A 189 -6.99 11.72 -7.49
N ALA A 190 -6.28 12.35 -6.55
CA ALA A 190 -5.78 11.68 -5.34
C ALA A 190 -6.94 11.37 -4.39
N ILE A 191 -7.83 12.33 -4.17
CA ILE A 191 -9.04 12.17 -3.33
C ILE A 191 -9.94 11.07 -3.91
N LEU A 192 -10.23 11.13 -5.21
CA LEU A 192 -11.02 10.11 -5.91
C LEU A 192 -10.37 8.72 -5.83
N ALA A 193 -9.03 8.64 -5.88
CA ALA A 193 -8.32 7.38 -5.72
C ALA A 193 -8.51 6.79 -4.31
N VAL A 194 -8.41 7.60 -3.25
CA VAL A 194 -8.67 7.17 -1.87
C VAL A 194 -10.11 6.65 -1.72
N GLU A 195 -11.10 7.42 -2.18
CA GLU A 195 -12.51 7.02 -2.13
C GLU A 195 -12.76 5.70 -2.86
N MET A 196 -12.19 5.55 -4.06
CA MET A 196 -12.26 4.33 -4.84
C MET A 196 -11.65 3.15 -4.09
N TRP A 197 -10.46 3.29 -3.51
CA TRP A 197 -9.81 2.21 -2.76
C TRP A 197 -10.56 1.83 -1.49
N LYS A 198 -11.13 2.80 -0.77
CA LYS A 198 -12.01 2.54 0.39
C LYS A 198 -13.28 1.80 -0.02
N LYS A 199 -13.91 2.18 -1.13
CA LYS A 199 -15.04 1.44 -1.72
C LYS A 199 -14.64 0.02 -2.09
N GLN A 200 -13.48 -0.16 -2.71
CA GLN A 200 -13.00 -1.49 -3.10
C GLN A 200 -12.73 -2.38 -1.89
N TRP A 201 -12.15 -1.82 -0.84
CA TRP A 201 -11.97 -2.54 0.42
C TRP A 201 -13.30 -2.94 1.04
N LYS A 202 -14.28 -2.03 1.05
CA LYS A 202 -15.62 -2.29 1.58
C LYS A 202 -16.29 -3.47 0.85
N VAL A 203 -16.33 -3.45 -0.49
CA VAL A 203 -16.91 -4.55 -1.28
C VAL A 203 -16.10 -5.84 -1.09
N ALA A 204 -14.77 -5.77 -1.09
CA ALA A 204 -13.94 -6.94 -0.86
C ALA A 204 -14.12 -7.56 0.54
N THR A 205 -14.59 -6.78 1.52
CA THR A 205 -14.77 -7.21 2.91
C THR A 205 -16.21 -7.65 3.20
N PHE A 206 -17.20 -6.89 2.75
CA PHE A 206 -18.61 -7.07 3.10
C PHE A 206 -19.52 -7.45 1.93
N GLY A 207 -19.06 -7.27 0.69
CA GLY A 207 -19.87 -7.48 -0.51
C GLY A 207 -19.86 -8.92 -1.02
N THR A 208 -20.78 -9.22 -1.94
CA THR A 208 -20.92 -10.52 -2.59
C THR A 208 -19.81 -10.79 -3.61
N ASP A 209 -19.71 -12.04 -4.11
CA ASP A 209 -18.76 -12.38 -5.18
C ASP A 209 -19.09 -11.65 -6.47
N GLU A 210 -20.37 -11.43 -6.75
CA GLU A 210 -20.88 -10.71 -7.91
C GLU A 210 -20.50 -9.23 -7.84
N GLU A 211 -20.78 -8.56 -6.73
CA GLU A 211 -20.40 -7.15 -6.52
C GLU A 211 -18.88 -6.95 -6.65
N TYR A 212 -18.10 -7.89 -6.11
CA TYR A 212 -16.64 -7.85 -6.22
C TYR A 212 -16.16 -8.05 -7.66
N LYS A 213 -16.77 -8.95 -8.44
CA LYS A 213 -16.46 -9.15 -9.87
C LYS A 213 -16.80 -7.91 -10.70
N GLU A 214 -17.97 -7.31 -10.48
CA GLU A 214 -18.40 -6.10 -11.18
C GLU A 214 -17.46 -4.93 -10.91
N LEU A 215 -17.09 -4.75 -9.63
CA LEU A 215 -16.11 -3.75 -9.22
C LEU A 215 -14.74 -3.95 -9.88
N ARG A 216 -14.33 -5.21 -10.10
CA ARG A 216 -13.08 -5.55 -10.80
C ARG A 216 -13.17 -5.34 -12.31
N ALA A 217 -14.37 -5.49 -12.89
CA ALA A 217 -14.61 -5.26 -14.31
C ALA A 217 -14.69 -3.77 -14.67
N ALA A 218 -14.96 -2.90 -13.69
CA ALA A 218 -14.87 -1.45 -13.83
C ALA A 218 -13.39 -1.02 -13.98
N CYS A 219 -12.83 -1.25 -15.16
CA CYS A 219 -11.48 -0.85 -15.55
C CYS A 219 -11.47 0.59 -16.07
N LEU A 220 -10.30 1.23 -15.99
CA LEU A 220 -10.03 2.42 -16.79
C LEU A 220 -10.08 2.07 -18.27
N ASN A 221 -10.42 3.05 -19.11
CA ASN A 221 -10.37 2.88 -20.55
C ASN A 221 -8.92 2.60 -20.98
N GLU A 222 -8.64 1.38 -21.44
CA GLU A 222 -7.29 0.95 -21.81
C GLU A 222 -6.71 1.81 -22.94
N GLU A 223 -7.54 2.23 -23.91
CA GLU A 223 -7.10 3.09 -25.02
C GLU A 223 -6.67 4.48 -24.54
N GLU A 224 -7.43 5.05 -23.59
CA GLU A 224 -7.09 6.33 -22.96
C GLU A 224 -5.78 6.22 -22.18
N VAL A 225 -5.64 5.18 -21.35
CA VAL A 225 -4.43 4.95 -20.56
C VAL A 225 -3.20 4.75 -21.46
N LEU A 226 -3.32 3.97 -22.53
CA LEU A 226 -2.22 3.75 -23.47
C LEU A 226 -1.89 5.01 -24.26
N GLY A 227 -2.91 5.79 -24.66
CA GLY A 227 -2.73 7.05 -25.37
C GLY A 227 -1.99 8.10 -24.53
N GLU A 228 -2.37 8.26 -23.27
CA GLU A 228 -1.80 9.30 -22.39
C GLU A 228 -0.51 8.87 -21.69
N PHE A 229 -0.39 7.60 -21.32
CA PHE A 229 0.67 7.11 -20.43
C PHE A 229 1.52 5.99 -21.03
N GLY A 230 1.15 5.43 -22.18
CA GLY A 230 1.85 4.26 -22.75
C GLY A 230 3.34 4.49 -23.00
N THR A 231 3.72 5.64 -23.55
CA THR A 231 5.14 5.97 -23.81
C THR A 231 5.93 6.14 -22.50
N GLU A 232 5.31 6.78 -21.51
CA GLU A 232 5.91 6.99 -20.20
C GLU A 232 6.04 5.68 -19.42
N LEU A 233 5.03 4.81 -19.48
CA LEU A 233 5.06 3.46 -18.93
C LEU A 233 6.24 2.66 -19.50
N VAL A 234 6.45 2.71 -20.83
CA VAL A 234 7.60 2.05 -21.48
C VAL A 234 8.92 2.65 -20.99
N ARG A 235 9.01 3.98 -20.87
CA ARG A 235 10.20 4.68 -20.38
C ARG A 235 10.57 4.23 -18.96
N LEU A 236 9.61 4.25 -18.04
CA LEU A 236 9.77 3.86 -16.65
C LEU A 236 10.04 2.35 -16.50
N GLY A 237 9.30 1.52 -17.24
CA GLY A 237 9.37 0.06 -17.18
C GLY A 237 10.66 -0.53 -17.76
N ARG A 238 11.31 0.14 -18.72
CA ARG A 238 12.49 -0.37 -19.45
C ARG A 238 13.60 -0.88 -18.53
N LYS A 239 13.90 -0.14 -17.46
CA LYS A 239 14.95 -0.53 -16.51
C LYS A 239 14.53 -1.74 -15.67
N VAL A 240 13.26 -1.80 -15.26
CA VAL A 240 12.70 -2.92 -14.49
C VAL A 240 12.75 -4.21 -15.32
N TRP A 241 12.22 -4.18 -16.55
CA TRP A 241 12.25 -5.33 -17.45
C TRP A 241 13.68 -5.74 -17.82
N GLY A 242 14.56 -4.77 -18.13
CA GLY A 242 15.94 -5.05 -18.48
C GLY A 242 16.73 -5.72 -17.35
N ILE A 243 16.53 -5.30 -16.10
CA ILE A 243 17.14 -5.95 -14.93
C ILE A 243 16.57 -7.37 -14.73
N GLN A 244 15.26 -7.55 -14.90
CA GLN A 244 14.62 -8.86 -14.75
C GLN A 244 15.06 -9.84 -15.83
N ALA A 245 15.04 -9.43 -17.10
CA ALA A 245 15.42 -10.26 -18.24
C ALA A 245 16.86 -10.76 -18.14
N LYS A 246 17.80 -9.92 -17.68
CA LYS A 246 19.20 -10.31 -17.47
C LYS A 246 19.40 -11.33 -16.35
N ALA A 247 18.45 -11.41 -15.42
CA ALA A 247 18.56 -12.30 -14.27
C ALA A 247 17.87 -13.65 -14.49
N LEU A 248 16.96 -13.77 -15.46
CA LEU A 248 16.28 -15.03 -15.81
C LEU A 248 17.29 -16.02 -16.38
#